data_AF-A0A661QTD2-F1
#
_entry.id   AF-A0A661QTD2-F1
#
_cell.length_a   1.000
_cell.length_b   1.000
_cell.length_c   1.000
_cell.angle_alpha   90.00
_cell.angle_beta   90.00
_cell.angle_gamma   90.00
#
_symmetry.space_group_name_H-M   'P 1'
#
loop_
_entity.id
_entity.type
_entity.pdbx_description
1 polymer ?
#
loop_
_entity_poly.entity_id
_entity_poly.type
_entity_poly.pdbx_seq_one_letter_code
_entity_poly.pdbx_strand_id
1 'polypeptide(L)'
;MKMLPEKNVICLFVFILCLTFFVLPHESFASDRTLVLNGLEKSYFLGPYIDVLNDPEGSLTIEDLADPLPGLKFELSKTRILNLGEAQTVWLKFTIQISGDKQNPGNWILNPGALLPGLFTLYIPELVPSREKKWMIQTIGAPIIPSFIDRNSGEKPFFRLPGHLDQPTTLYMKIQSRKQVILDLKIVTEIQNMTDWTKDISFFNLIYGGLLALAIYHLCLFFVLRDISSLYFIFYILFTCAFHYSLNNLTIFGFFDIEEITRYNRISMFFGEACLFWYTLFVRSFLQIKNYLPRIDKVVIVFVFLIIILAVMSIWADMTICGPILDLMIFSSTIFLCGIGFVIWKKGFAPAKFYLISTIFPTISVVYYTLFLENLVSYSSKMISFLDMSFALEGILLSLALADRIRLLRSEQEFAQGANLAKSQFLASMSHEIRTPMNAIMGMADLLRESPLNLEQKKYVQIFQNAGQNLLDLINDILDISKIEAGQIELRKNDFSLRETIDKACEILALNAHEKGLELLCRMRPDVPEFLNGDPIRLR
;
A
#
# COMPACT_ATOMS: atom_id res chain seq x y z
N MET A 1 0.93 34.65 -0.50
CA MET A 1 1.85 34.44 0.63
C MET A 1 3.25 34.24 0.06
N LYS A 2 4.23 35.08 0.44
CA LYS A 2 5.56 35.18 -0.19
C LYS A 2 6.28 33.82 -0.25
N MET A 3 6.82 33.50 -1.42
CA MET A 3 7.67 32.34 -1.68
C MET A 3 8.84 32.28 -0.69
N LEU A 4 8.91 31.22 0.10
CA LEU A 4 10.15 30.82 0.78
C LEU A 4 11.07 30.15 -0.26
N PRO A 5 12.36 30.49 -0.30
CA PRO A 5 13.28 29.98 -1.31
C PRO A 5 13.53 28.48 -1.16
N GLU A 6 13.51 27.77 -2.28
CA GLU A 6 13.62 26.30 -2.45
C GLU A 6 14.85 25.67 -1.76
N LYS A 7 15.87 26.47 -1.41
CA LYS A 7 17.05 26.01 -0.66
C LYS A 7 16.75 25.57 0.78
N ASN A 8 15.72 26.11 1.43
CA ASN A 8 15.45 25.81 2.85
C ASN A 8 14.73 24.46 3.04
N VAL A 9 13.99 23.99 2.03
CA VAL A 9 13.29 22.70 2.09
C VAL A 9 14.26 21.54 1.87
N ILE A 10 15.22 21.70 0.95
CA ILE A 10 16.30 20.72 0.74
C ILE A 10 17.23 20.70 1.96
N CYS A 11 17.55 21.84 2.56
CA CYS A 11 18.31 21.87 3.81
C CYS A 11 17.55 21.21 4.97
N LEU A 12 16.23 21.39 5.12
CA LEU A 12 15.46 20.72 6.16
C LEU A 12 15.40 19.19 5.94
N PHE A 13 15.31 18.75 4.67
CA PHE A 13 15.28 17.33 4.30
C PHE A 13 16.65 16.66 4.50
N VAL A 14 17.75 17.36 4.17
CA VAL A 14 19.13 16.91 4.44
C VAL A 14 19.44 16.95 5.94
N PHE A 15 18.92 17.94 6.68
CA PHE A 15 19.09 18.04 8.13
C PHE A 15 18.35 16.93 8.89
N ILE A 16 17.18 16.50 8.40
CA ILE A 16 16.43 15.35 8.93
C ILE A 16 17.09 14.02 8.53
N LEU A 17 17.66 13.91 7.32
CA LEU A 17 18.47 12.75 6.92
C LEU A 17 19.73 12.60 7.79
N CYS A 18 20.39 13.71 8.14
CA CYS A 18 21.56 13.73 9.02
C CYS A 18 21.22 13.48 10.50
N LEU A 19 19.97 13.69 10.93
CA LEU A 19 19.52 13.42 12.31
C LEU A 19 19.17 11.95 12.57
N THR A 20 19.20 11.07 11.55
CA THR A 20 18.93 9.63 11.70
C THR A 20 20.19 8.75 11.70
N PHE A 21 21.39 9.34 11.66
CA PHE A 21 22.60 8.65 12.10
C PHE A 21 22.62 8.62 13.64
N PHE A 22 21.84 7.69 14.21
CA PHE A 22 21.99 7.33 15.60
C PHE A 22 23.40 6.77 15.78
N VAL A 23 24.22 7.48 16.54
CA VAL A 23 25.52 7.06 17.02
C VAL A 23 25.37 5.67 17.63
N LEU A 24 25.91 4.65 16.96
CA LEU A 24 26.12 3.35 17.59
C LEU A 24 27.25 3.54 18.61
N PRO A 25 27.04 3.24 19.90
CA PRO A 25 28.15 3.15 20.82
C PRO A 25 29.07 2.02 20.32
N HIS A 26 30.31 2.37 19.98
CA HIS A 26 31.38 1.39 19.93
C HIS A 26 31.60 0.93 21.37
N GLU A 27 30.92 -0.14 21.79
CA GLU A 27 31.30 -0.83 23.02
C GLU A 27 32.72 -1.40 22.82
N SER A 28 33.65 -0.89 23.61
CA SER A 28 35.00 -1.45 23.72
C SER A 28 34.90 -2.79 24.43
N PHE A 29 35.10 -3.88 23.71
CA PHE A 29 35.06 -5.23 24.29
C PHE A 29 36.36 -5.55 25.03
N ALA A 30 36.22 -6.29 26.14
CA ALA A 30 37.31 -6.69 27.03
C ALA A 30 38.29 -7.65 26.34
N SER A 31 39.53 -7.69 26.84
CA SER A 31 40.63 -8.50 26.32
C SER A 31 40.54 -10.00 26.61
N ASP A 32 39.59 -10.43 27.44
CA ASP A 32 39.42 -11.83 27.85
C ASP A 32 38.55 -12.62 26.88
N ARG A 33 39.05 -13.80 26.47
CA ARG A 33 38.41 -14.69 25.49
C ARG A 33 37.31 -15.60 26.05
N THR A 34 37.02 -15.48 27.35
CA THR A 34 36.03 -16.32 28.06
C THR A 34 34.87 -15.45 28.50
N LEU A 35 33.65 -15.81 28.09
CA LEU A 35 32.43 -15.18 28.56
C LEU A 35 32.01 -15.82 29.90
N VAL A 36 32.04 -15.04 30.97
CA VAL A 36 31.62 -15.48 32.32
C VAL A 36 30.17 -15.09 32.57
N LEU A 37 29.31 -16.09 32.68
CA LEU A 37 27.90 -15.94 33.01
C LEU A 37 27.78 -15.91 34.54
N ASN A 38 27.69 -14.69 35.08
CA ASN A 38 27.68 -14.42 36.52
C ASN A 38 26.25 -14.29 37.12
N GLY A 39 25.21 -14.41 36.28
CA GLY A 39 23.81 -14.32 36.70
C GLY A 39 23.32 -12.90 37.02
N LEU A 40 24.18 -11.88 36.93
CA LEU A 40 23.81 -10.48 37.16
C LEU A 40 23.03 -9.88 35.98
N GLU A 41 23.34 -10.33 34.76
CA GLU A 41 22.65 -9.92 33.54
C GLU A 41 21.75 -11.05 33.05
N LYS A 42 20.63 -10.72 32.42
CA LYS A 42 19.66 -11.71 31.91
C LYS A 42 19.92 -12.15 30.47
N SER A 43 20.85 -11.46 29.78
CA SER A 43 21.21 -11.70 28.39
C SER A 43 22.65 -11.23 28.15
N TYR A 44 23.46 -12.09 27.54
CA TYR A 44 24.85 -11.81 27.18
C TYR A 44 25.04 -11.97 25.67
N PHE A 45 25.75 -11.03 25.04
CA PHE A 45 26.06 -11.10 23.61
C PHE A 45 27.37 -11.87 23.36
N LEU A 46 27.34 -12.80 22.43
CA LEU A 46 28.49 -13.65 22.12
C LEU A 46 29.42 -13.08 21.03
N GLY A 47 28.94 -12.18 20.17
CA GLY A 47 29.67 -11.68 19.00
C GLY A 47 31.16 -11.37 19.22
N PRO A 48 31.55 -10.62 20.27
CA PRO A 48 32.95 -10.26 20.55
C PRO A 48 33.82 -11.39 21.11
N TYR A 49 33.21 -12.49 21.55
CA TYR A 49 33.87 -13.65 22.14
C TYR A 49 33.96 -14.83 21.18
N ILE A 50 33.55 -14.62 19.92
CA ILE A 50 33.49 -15.65 18.89
C ILE A 50 34.71 -15.58 17.99
N ASP A 51 35.36 -16.73 17.88
CA ASP A 51 36.39 -17.06 16.92
C ASP A 51 35.70 -17.72 15.70
N VAL A 52 35.90 -17.18 14.50
CA VAL A 52 35.27 -17.64 13.24
C VAL A 52 36.31 -18.35 12.37
N LEU A 53 35.91 -19.47 11.76
CA LEU A 53 36.69 -20.21 10.77
C LEU A 53 35.81 -20.57 9.58
N ASN A 54 36.23 -20.14 8.39
CA ASN A 54 35.52 -20.45 7.14
C ASN A 54 35.98 -21.80 6.59
N ASP A 55 35.05 -22.70 6.34
CA ASP A 55 35.27 -24.05 5.77
C ASP A 55 34.51 -24.16 4.42
N PRO A 56 34.99 -23.52 3.35
CA PRO A 56 34.28 -23.48 2.07
C PRO A 56 34.07 -24.88 1.43
N GLU A 57 34.94 -25.84 1.74
CA GLU A 57 34.84 -27.22 1.23
C GLU A 57 33.95 -28.12 2.11
N GLY A 58 33.64 -27.70 3.34
CA GLY A 58 32.81 -28.44 4.29
C GLY A 58 33.46 -29.72 4.83
N SER A 59 34.76 -29.88 4.64
CA SER A 59 35.52 -31.12 4.86
C SER A 59 35.97 -31.31 6.30
N LEU A 60 35.94 -30.26 7.14
CA LEU A 60 36.38 -30.31 8.53
C LEU A 60 35.33 -30.98 9.43
N THR A 61 35.80 -31.84 10.34
CA THR A 61 35.00 -32.43 11.42
C THR A 61 35.30 -31.81 12.78
N ILE A 62 34.48 -32.12 13.79
CA ILE A 62 34.71 -31.62 15.16
C ILE A 62 36.01 -32.16 15.76
N GLU A 63 36.42 -33.37 15.36
CA GLU A 63 37.68 -34.00 15.79
C GLU A 63 38.89 -33.20 15.29
N ASP A 64 38.86 -32.73 14.04
CA ASP A 64 39.94 -31.91 13.43
C ASP A 64 40.12 -30.55 14.13
N LEU A 65 39.05 -30.03 14.74
CA LEU A 65 39.05 -28.74 15.45
C LEU A 65 39.38 -28.88 16.93
N ALA A 66 39.02 -30.00 17.54
CA ALA A 66 39.30 -30.30 18.93
C ALA A 66 40.75 -30.69 19.19
N ASP A 67 41.45 -31.22 18.19
CA ASP A 67 42.89 -31.48 18.16
C ASP A 67 43.49 -30.85 16.88
N PRO A 68 43.84 -29.55 16.91
CA PRO A 68 44.01 -28.74 15.71
C PRO A 68 45.17 -29.20 14.82
N LEU A 69 44.88 -29.40 13.52
CA LEU A 69 45.89 -29.56 12.48
C LEU A 69 46.77 -28.30 12.38
N PRO A 70 48.09 -28.44 12.12
CA PRO A 70 48.99 -27.30 11.98
C PRO A 70 48.56 -26.42 10.79
N GLY A 71 48.15 -25.17 11.08
CA GLY A 71 47.79 -24.17 10.06
C GLY A 71 46.37 -23.60 10.17
N LEU A 72 45.47 -24.24 10.93
CA LEU A 72 44.12 -23.71 11.20
C LEU A 72 44.19 -22.44 12.06
N LYS A 73 43.70 -21.33 11.53
CA LYS A 73 43.62 -20.04 12.25
C LYS A 73 42.17 -19.58 12.32
N PHE A 74 41.68 -19.48 13.54
CA PHE A 74 40.43 -18.77 13.79
C PHE A 74 40.67 -17.26 13.80
N GLU A 75 39.75 -16.51 13.21
CA GLU A 75 39.75 -15.06 13.24
C GLU A 75 38.76 -14.56 14.29
N LEU A 76 39.23 -13.69 15.19
CA LEU A 76 38.38 -13.12 16.24
C LEU A 76 37.38 -12.14 15.61
N SER A 77 36.10 -12.36 15.91
CA SER A 77 35.04 -11.42 15.57
C SER A 77 35.20 -10.12 16.37
N LYS A 78 35.20 -8.99 15.67
CA LYS A 78 35.29 -7.65 16.27
C LYS A 78 33.93 -6.96 16.39
N THR A 79 32.85 -7.68 16.05
CA THR A 79 31.51 -7.11 15.95
C THR A 79 30.53 -7.90 16.81
N ARG A 80 29.56 -7.20 17.39
CA ARG A 80 28.45 -7.82 18.13
C ARG A 80 27.60 -8.73 17.24
N ILE A 81 27.39 -8.30 16.00
CA ILE A 81 26.64 -9.04 14.99
C ILE A 81 27.64 -9.62 14.00
N LEU A 82 27.54 -10.92 13.77
CA LEU A 82 28.38 -11.65 12.82
C LEU A 82 27.69 -11.66 11.46
N ASN A 83 28.32 -11.10 10.44
CA ASN A 83 27.92 -11.25 9.06
C ASN A 83 28.87 -12.27 8.40
N LEU A 84 28.37 -13.47 8.15
CA LEU A 84 29.18 -14.58 7.62
C LEU A 84 29.23 -14.61 6.09
N GLY A 85 28.61 -13.64 5.41
CA GLY A 85 28.55 -13.58 3.95
C GLY A 85 27.73 -14.72 3.32
N GLU A 86 27.81 -14.85 2.00
CA GLU A 86 27.10 -15.89 1.24
C GLU A 86 27.89 -17.20 1.14
N ALA A 87 27.17 -18.33 1.18
CA ALA A 87 27.61 -19.66 0.77
C ALA A 87 28.85 -20.21 1.50
N GLN A 88 28.74 -20.48 2.81
CA GLN A 88 29.83 -21.12 3.56
C GLN A 88 29.33 -22.16 4.56
N THR A 89 30.09 -23.25 4.68
CA THR A 89 30.16 -23.97 5.94
C THR A 89 31.10 -23.17 6.84
N VAL A 90 30.63 -22.73 7.99
CA VAL A 90 31.41 -21.90 8.92
C VAL A 90 31.42 -22.56 10.28
N TRP A 91 32.58 -22.53 10.93
CA TRP A 91 32.77 -22.97 12.30
C TRP A 91 32.94 -21.77 13.23
N LEU A 92 32.12 -21.71 14.26
CA LEU A 92 32.25 -20.75 15.35
C LEU A 92 32.80 -21.46 16.58
N LYS A 93 33.75 -20.82 17.25
CA LYS A 93 34.35 -21.27 18.50
C LYS A 93 34.18 -20.18 19.55
N PHE A 94 33.70 -20.54 20.73
CA PHE A 94 33.58 -19.61 21.85
C PHE A 94 33.69 -20.35 23.18
N THR A 95 34.23 -19.67 24.19
CA THR A 95 34.44 -20.28 25.52
C THR A 95 33.54 -19.61 26.54
N ILE A 96 32.76 -20.41 27.26
CA ILE A 96 31.85 -19.93 28.30
C ILE A 96 32.19 -20.55 29.65
N GLN A 97 31.94 -19.80 30.72
CA GLN A 97 32.00 -20.29 32.08
C GLN A 97 30.73 -19.84 32.80
N ILE A 98 30.00 -20.78 33.39
CA ILE A 98 28.83 -20.49 34.23
C ILE A 98 29.33 -20.53 35.67
N SER A 99 29.54 -19.37 36.29
CA SER A 99 30.12 -19.28 37.63
C SER A 99 29.27 -18.36 38.52
N GLY A 100 28.84 -18.88 39.67
CA GLY A 100 28.17 -18.09 40.70
C GLY A 100 26.66 -17.89 40.50
N ASP A 101 26.03 -18.58 39.55
CA ASP A 101 24.59 -18.50 39.33
C ASP A 101 23.80 -19.27 40.40
N LYS A 102 23.56 -18.62 41.54
CA LYS A 102 22.72 -19.14 42.63
C LYS A 102 21.23 -18.83 42.45
N GLN A 103 20.86 -18.00 41.47
CA GLN A 103 19.48 -17.50 41.30
C GLN A 103 18.71 -18.17 40.16
N ASN A 104 19.37 -18.60 39.08
CA ASN A 104 18.75 -19.28 37.93
C ASN A 104 19.53 -20.57 37.54
N PRO A 105 19.59 -21.58 38.41
CA PRO A 105 20.38 -22.78 38.13
C PRO A 105 19.83 -23.51 36.91
N GLY A 106 20.56 -23.43 35.79
CA GLY A 106 20.44 -24.38 34.69
C GLY A 106 19.53 -24.05 33.51
N ASN A 107 19.00 -22.84 33.39
CA ASN A 107 18.07 -22.48 32.28
C ASN A 107 18.68 -21.48 31.27
N TRP A 108 19.98 -21.59 31.00
CA TRP A 108 20.63 -20.80 29.96
C TRP A 108 20.43 -21.44 28.60
N ILE A 109 19.99 -20.63 27.64
CA ILE A 109 19.84 -21.04 26.25
C ILE A 109 20.69 -20.15 25.36
N LEU A 110 21.24 -20.74 24.31
CA LEU A 110 21.86 -20.03 23.22
C LEU A 110 20.79 -19.75 22.18
N ASN A 111 20.39 -18.47 22.07
CA ASN A 111 19.50 -17.98 21.05
C ASN A 111 20.34 -17.57 19.81
N PRO A 112 20.20 -18.29 18.69
CA PRO A 112 20.92 -18.01 17.46
C PRO A 112 20.45 -16.75 16.68
N GLY A 113 19.35 -16.13 17.09
CA GLY A 113 18.76 -14.95 16.43
C GLY A 113 17.63 -15.30 15.45
N ALA A 114 17.03 -14.28 14.83
CA ALA A 114 15.82 -14.41 14.00
C ALA A 114 16.07 -14.77 12.52
N LEU A 115 17.33 -14.87 12.08
CA LEU A 115 17.72 -15.01 10.67
C LEU A 115 18.64 -16.22 10.50
N LEU A 116 18.07 -17.39 10.25
CA LEU A 116 18.85 -18.63 10.09
C LEU A 116 18.46 -19.34 8.81
N PRO A 117 18.90 -18.85 7.64
CA PRO A 117 18.97 -19.73 6.49
C PRO A 117 20.08 -20.75 6.76
N GLY A 118 19.76 -22.04 6.82
CA GLY A 118 20.75 -23.11 6.93
C GLY A 118 20.57 -24.07 8.10
N LEU A 119 21.48 -25.04 8.20
CA LEU A 119 21.55 -26.02 9.28
C LEU A 119 22.58 -25.57 10.32
N PHE A 120 22.20 -25.56 11.59
CA PHE A 120 23.02 -25.13 12.72
C PHE A 120 23.23 -26.31 13.65
N THR A 121 24.48 -26.69 13.87
CA THR A 121 24.84 -27.82 14.73
C THR A 121 25.76 -27.33 15.84
N LEU A 122 25.32 -27.43 17.09
CA LEU A 122 26.10 -27.11 18.28
C LEU A 122 26.73 -28.37 18.86
N TYR A 123 28.03 -28.32 19.12
CA TYR A 123 28.83 -29.37 19.74
C TYR A 123 29.25 -28.92 21.13
N ILE A 124 28.80 -29.67 22.14
CA ILE A 124 29.10 -29.42 23.55
C ILE A 124 29.93 -30.60 24.07
N PRO A 125 31.12 -30.38 24.65
CA PRO A 125 31.94 -31.48 25.17
C PRO A 125 31.27 -32.13 26.39
N GLU A 126 31.23 -33.47 26.43
CA GLU A 126 30.70 -34.23 27.56
C GLU A 126 31.75 -34.27 28.68
N LEU A 127 31.43 -33.75 29.87
CA LEU A 127 32.33 -33.68 31.04
C LEU A 127 32.47 -35.03 31.78
N VAL A 128 32.48 -36.15 31.05
CA VAL A 128 32.62 -37.50 31.63
C VAL A 128 34.10 -37.88 31.70
N PRO A 129 34.59 -38.47 32.82
CA PRO A 129 35.95 -38.97 32.93
C PRO A 129 36.12 -40.26 32.11
N SER A 130 36.15 -40.14 30.79
CA SER A 130 36.47 -41.23 29.86
C SER A 130 37.64 -40.82 28.96
N ARG A 131 38.44 -41.79 28.49
CA ARG A 131 39.60 -41.52 27.62
C ARG A 131 39.22 -40.98 26.24
N GLU A 132 37.95 -41.01 25.85
CA GLU A 132 37.44 -40.51 24.57
C GLU A 132 36.64 -39.21 24.77
N LYS A 133 36.95 -38.18 23.99
CA LYS A 133 36.16 -36.94 23.94
C LYS A 133 34.81 -37.26 23.29
N LYS A 134 33.74 -37.29 24.07
CA LYS A 134 32.35 -37.39 23.56
C LYS A 134 31.73 -36.01 23.44
N TRP A 135 30.83 -35.85 22.45
CA TRP A 135 30.16 -34.60 22.15
C TRP A 135 28.64 -34.79 22.27
N MET A 136 27.99 -33.90 23.02
CA MET A 136 26.56 -33.70 22.95
C MET A 136 26.26 -32.78 21.76
N ILE A 137 25.52 -33.32 20.80
CA ILE A 137 25.20 -32.63 19.54
C ILE A 137 23.75 -32.18 19.57
N GLN A 138 23.51 -30.89 19.38
CA GLN A 138 22.18 -30.34 19.17
C GLN A 138 22.12 -29.73 17.78
N THR A 139 21.07 -30.05 17.00
CA THR A 139 20.92 -29.56 15.63
C THR A 139 19.60 -28.83 15.48
N ILE A 140 19.65 -27.69 14.81
CA ILE A 140 18.53 -26.78 14.59
C ILE A 140 18.58 -26.29 13.14
N GLY A 141 17.44 -26.27 12.46
CA GLY A 141 17.31 -25.85 11.05
C GLY A 141 16.89 -26.98 10.12
N ALA A 142 16.62 -26.64 8.86
CA ALA A 142 16.09 -27.55 7.84
C ALA A 142 17.16 -28.55 7.33
N PRO A 143 16.79 -29.79 6.93
CA PRO A 143 15.50 -30.17 6.36
C PRO A 143 14.56 -30.95 7.29
N ILE A 144 14.84 -31.06 8.59
CA ILE A 144 13.97 -31.78 9.53
C ILE A 144 13.19 -30.75 10.35
N ILE A 145 11.96 -30.44 9.93
CA ILE A 145 11.01 -29.74 10.81
C ILE A 145 10.22 -30.82 11.56
N PRO A 146 10.06 -30.74 12.89
CA PRO A 146 9.45 -31.80 13.69
C PRO A 146 8.03 -32.15 13.25
N SER A 147 7.67 -33.42 13.43
CA SER A 147 6.28 -33.89 13.34
C SER A 147 5.34 -33.00 14.18
N PHE A 148 4.05 -32.97 13.80
CA PHE A 148 2.97 -32.19 14.42
C PHE A 148 2.95 -32.14 15.96
N ILE A 149 3.53 -33.14 16.64
CA ILE A 149 3.52 -33.30 18.10
C ILE A 149 4.51 -32.36 18.82
N ASP A 150 5.61 -31.93 18.18
CA ASP A 150 6.62 -31.06 18.82
C ASP A 150 6.36 -29.56 18.59
N ARG A 151 5.29 -29.22 17.85
CA ARG A 151 4.94 -27.84 17.41
C ARG A 151 4.26 -27.00 18.50
N ASN A 152 3.98 -27.56 19.68
CA ASN A 152 3.25 -26.89 20.76
C ASN A 152 4.07 -25.87 21.57
N SER A 153 5.38 -25.71 21.34
CA SER A 153 6.18 -24.76 22.12
C SER A 153 6.16 -23.32 21.59
N GLY A 154 5.86 -23.09 20.30
CA GLY A 154 5.86 -21.73 19.73
C GLY A 154 7.21 -20.99 19.83
N GLU A 155 8.28 -21.66 20.24
CA GLU A 155 9.55 -21.04 20.58
C GLU A 155 10.43 -20.87 19.34
N LYS A 156 11.09 -19.70 19.22
CA LYS A 156 12.22 -19.54 18.28
C LYS A 156 13.23 -20.66 18.55
N PRO A 157 13.81 -21.29 17.52
CA PRO A 157 14.81 -22.32 17.73
C PRO A 157 15.97 -21.82 18.61
N PHE A 158 16.28 -22.55 19.68
CA PHE A 158 17.38 -22.25 20.60
C PHE A 158 18.12 -23.53 21.01
N PHE A 159 19.39 -23.41 21.38
CA PHE A 159 20.16 -24.52 21.94
C PHE A 159 20.17 -24.46 23.46
N ARG A 160 19.93 -25.60 24.12
CA ARG A 160 19.98 -25.68 25.59
C ARG A 160 21.42 -25.87 26.04
N LEU A 161 21.90 -25.03 26.96
CA LEU A 161 23.24 -25.18 27.54
C LEU A 161 23.17 -26.04 28.82
N PRO A 162 24.22 -26.83 29.15
CA PRO A 162 24.28 -27.57 30.40
C PRO A 162 24.24 -26.63 31.60
N GLY A 163 23.55 -27.04 32.67
CA GLY A 163 23.31 -26.16 33.81
C GLY A 163 24.50 -25.87 34.73
N HIS A 164 25.59 -26.63 34.62
CA HIS A 164 26.81 -26.45 35.40
C HIS A 164 28.03 -26.50 34.48
N LEU A 165 28.66 -25.34 34.25
CA LEU A 165 29.93 -25.18 33.52
C LEU A 165 30.89 -24.36 34.39
N ASP A 166 31.25 -24.90 35.56
CA ASP A 166 32.07 -24.20 36.55
C ASP A 166 33.49 -23.90 36.04
N GLN A 167 33.97 -24.69 35.07
CA GLN A 167 35.23 -24.47 34.37
C GLN A 167 34.98 -23.85 32.97
N PRO A 168 35.89 -22.98 32.49
CA PRO A 168 35.85 -22.47 31.12
C PRO A 168 35.77 -23.62 30.11
N THR A 169 34.65 -23.72 29.42
CA THR A 169 34.35 -24.79 28.47
C THR A 169 34.22 -24.19 27.08
N THR A 170 34.96 -24.74 26.11
CA THR A 170 34.91 -24.31 24.72
C THR A 170 33.85 -25.09 23.96
N LEU A 171 32.96 -24.37 23.28
CA LEU A 171 31.91 -24.92 22.42
C LEU A 171 32.23 -24.63 20.95
N TYR A 172 31.74 -25.49 20.08
CA TYR A 172 31.86 -25.34 18.64
C TYR A 172 30.48 -25.35 17.99
N MET A 173 30.25 -24.48 17.01
CA MET A 173 29.02 -24.45 16.23
C MET A 173 29.37 -24.53 14.75
N LYS A 174 28.80 -25.52 14.05
CA LYS A 174 28.87 -25.65 12.58
C LYS A 174 27.61 -25.05 11.97
N ILE A 175 27.81 -24.20 10.98
CA ILE A 175 26.74 -23.52 10.26
C ILE A 175 26.87 -23.90 8.79
N GLN A 176 25.80 -24.39 8.18
CA GLN A 176 25.77 -24.76 6.78
C GLN A 176 24.65 -24.02 6.07
N SER A 177 24.99 -23.04 5.24
CA SER A 177 24.00 -22.26 4.50
C SER A 177 24.42 -21.99 3.07
N ARG A 178 23.42 -21.92 2.19
CA ARG A 178 23.55 -21.47 0.80
C ARG A 178 23.15 -20.00 0.61
N LYS A 179 22.76 -19.31 1.69
CA LYS A 179 22.38 -17.89 1.68
C LYS A 179 23.23 -17.12 2.67
N GLN A 180 23.11 -15.80 2.64
CA GLN A 180 23.72 -14.93 3.62
C GLN A 180 23.25 -15.28 5.05
N VAL A 181 24.20 -15.53 5.95
CA VAL A 181 23.91 -15.80 7.37
C VAL A 181 24.38 -14.63 8.22
N ILE A 182 23.45 -14.06 8.99
CA ILE A 182 23.74 -13.00 9.93
C ILE A 182 23.26 -13.40 11.32
N LEU A 183 24.15 -13.36 12.29
CA LEU A 183 23.90 -13.86 13.63
C LEU A 183 24.05 -12.76 14.67
N ASP A 184 23.03 -12.62 15.51
CA ASP A 184 23.06 -11.87 16.76
C ASP A 184 22.97 -12.88 17.91
N LEU A 185 24.04 -13.69 18.07
CA LEU A 185 24.10 -14.79 19.03
C LEU A 185 24.04 -14.27 20.47
N LYS A 186 23.07 -14.77 21.25
CA LYS A 186 22.86 -14.38 22.65
C LYS A 186 22.75 -15.59 23.55
N ILE A 187 23.38 -15.52 24.71
CA ILE A 187 23.09 -16.44 25.81
C ILE A 187 22.11 -15.75 26.74
N VAL A 188 20.93 -16.33 26.88
CA VAL A 188 19.78 -15.71 27.53
C VAL A 188 19.05 -16.77 28.33
N THR A 189 18.39 -16.40 29.42
CA THR A 189 17.55 -17.34 30.16
C THR A 189 16.27 -17.64 29.38
N GLU A 190 15.74 -18.86 29.48
CA GLU A 190 14.52 -19.27 28.77
C GLU A 190 13.36 -18.29 28.99
N ILE A 191 13.14 -17.85 30.24
CA ILE A 191 12.10 -16.87 30.61
C ILE A 191 12.32 -15.52 29.91
N GLN A 192 13.57 -15.03 29.87
CA GLN A 192 13.89 -13.77 29.21
C GLN A 192 13.71 -13.88 27.69
N ASN A 193 14.09 -15.00 27.10
CA ASN A 193 13.88 -15.27 25.67
C ASN A 193 12.38 -15.28 25.30
N MET A 194 11.55 -15.97 26.09
CA MET A 194 10.09 -15.94 25.91
C MET A 194 9.52 -14.52 26.07
N THR A 195 10.04 -13.75 27.03
CA THR A 195 9.62 -12.37 27.26
C THR A 195 9.96 -11.47 26.07
N ASP A 196 11.18 -11.57 25.55
CA ASP A 196 11.62 -10.79 24.39
C ASP A 196 10.87 -11.19 23.11
N TRP A 197 10.64 -12.50 22.91
CA TRP A 197 9.79 -13.00 21.84
C TRP A 197 8.35 -12.48 21.91
N THR A 198 7.75 -12.51 23.11
CA THR A 198 6.37 -12.03 23.31
C THR A 198 6.27 -10.53 23.04
N LYS A 199 7.29 -9.75 23.43
CA LYS A 199 7.36 -8.30 23.13
C LYS A 199 7.45 -8.05 21.63
N ASP A 200 8.34 -8.75 20.92
CA ASP A 200 8.49 -8.62 19.48
C ASP A 200 7.17 -8.95 18.77
N ILE A 201 6.54 -10.08 19.08
CA ILE A 201 5.26 -10.48 18.49
C ILE A 201 4.14 -9.50 18.81
N SER A 202 4.05 -9.03 20.06
CA SER A 202 3.02 -8.05 20.45
C SER A 202 3.16 -6.75 19.67
N PHE A 203 4.39 -6.31 19.41
CA PHE A 203 4.68 -5.15 18.58
C PHE A 203 4.21 -5.33 17.14
N PHE A 204 4.54 -6.46 16.50
CA PHE A 204 4.09 -6.75 15.14
C PHE A 204 2.57 -6.92 15.04
N ASN A 205 1.95 -7.61 16.01
CA ASN A 205 0.50 -7.78 16.07
C ASN A 205 -0.24 -6.45 16.20
N LEU A 206 0.31 -5.49 16.95
CA LEU A 206 -0.27 -4.15 17.06
C LEU A 206 -0.23 -3.42 15.70
N ILE A 207 0.91 -3.48 14.99
CA ILE A 207 1.07 -2.84 13.68
C ILE A 207 0.12 -3.46 12.65
N TYR A 208 0.17 -4.78 12.47
CA TYR A 208 -0.64 -5.46 11.47
C TYR A 208 -2.14 -5.43 11.82
N GLY A 209 -2.50 -5.48 13.11
CA GLY A 209 -3.86 -5.28 13.57
C GLY A 209 -4.38 -3.88 13.26
N GLY A 210 -3.55 -2.85 13.46
CA GLY A 210 -3.87 -1.46 13.10
C GLY A 210 -4.06 -1.28 11.59
N LEU A 211 -3.17 -1.85 10.77
CA LEU A 211 -3.30 -1.86 9.32
C LEU A 211 -4.54 -2.62 8.84
N LEU A 212 -4.87 -3.76 9.45
CA LEU A 212 -6.09 -4.50 9.14
C LEU A 212 -7.35 -3.71 9.48
N ALA A 213 -7.38 -3.05 10.65
CA ALA A 213 -8.48 -2.15 11.01
C ALA A 213 -8.64 -1.00 10.00
N LEU A 214 -7.51 -0.47 9.50
CA LEU A 214 -7.50 0.54 8.45
C LEU A 214 -8.07 -0.01 7.12
N ALA A 215 -7.72 -1.24 6.74
CA ALA A 215 -8.28 -1.91 5.56
C ALA A 215 -9.80 -2.13 5.70
N ILE A 216 -10.28 -2.56 6.87
CA ILE A 216 -11.72 -2.71 7.15
C ILE A 216 -12.44 -1.36 7.08
N TYR A 217 -11.85 -0.30 7.65
CA TYR A 217 -12.39 1.05 7.54
C TYR A 217 -12.55 1.48 6.07
N HIS A 218 -11.53 1.25 5.24
CA HIS A 218 -11.60 1.56 3.81
C HIS A 218 -12.55 0.66 3.03
N LEU A 219 -12.77 -0.58 3.47
CA LEU A 219 -13.79 -1.46 2.88
C LEU A 219 -15.19 -0.90 3.12
N CYS A 220 -15.50 -0.48 4.36
CA CYS A 220 -16.75 0.19 4.67
C CYS A 220 -16.91 1.48 3.83
N LEU A 221 -15.85 2.28 3.73
CA LEU A 221 -15.84 3.52 2.96
C LEU A 221 -16.04 3.26 1.45
N PHE A 222 -15.50 2.16 0.91
CA PHE A 222 -15.73 1.73 -0.47
C PHE A 222 -17.21 1.43 -0.74
N PHE A 223 -17.92 0.75 0.17
CA PHE A 223 -19.36 0.51 0.00
C PHE A 223 -20.19 1.79 0.01
N VAL A 224 -19.76 2.82 0.76
CA VAL A 224 -20.44 4.12 0.82
C VAL A 224 -20.12 4.99 -0.40
N LEU A 225 -18.85 5.11 -0.79
CA LEU A 225 -18.41 6.08 -1.80
C LEU A 225 -18.20 5.49 -3.19
N ARG A 226 -18.10 4.15 -3.31
CA ARG A 226 -17.79 3.42 -4.54
C ARG A 226 -16.56 3.95 -5.31
N ASP A 227 -15.58 4.51 -4.59
CA ASP A 227 -14.31 4.96 -5.18
C ASP A 227 -13.35 3.77 -5.32
N ILE A 228 -12.97 3.46 -6.56
CA ILE A 228 -12.02 2.39 -6.89
C ILE A 228 -10.67 2.55 -6.16
N SER A 229 -10.28 3.79 -5.84
CA SER A 229 -9.01 4.08 -5.18
C SER A 229 -8.95 3.48 -3.77
N SER A 230 -10.09 3.45 -3.04
CA SER A 230 -10.20 2.76 -1.76
C SER A 230 -9.98 1.25 -1.90
N LEU A 231 -10.48 0.65 -2.97
CA LEU A 231 -10.30 -0.79 -3.23
C LEU A 231 -8.82 -1.14 -3.47
N TYR A 232 -8.11 -0.36 -4.29
CA TYR A 232 -6.67 -0.54 -4.50
C TYR A 232 -5.87 -0.37 -3.21
N PHE A 233 -6.28 0.59 -2.35
CA PHE A 233 -5.63 0.81 -1.07
C PHE A 233 -5.80 -0.37 -0.10
N ILE A 234 -6.97 -0.99 -0.06
CA ILE A 234 -7.23 -2.20 0.74
C ILE A 234 -6.30 -3.33 0.31
N PHE A 235 -6.25 -3.61 -1.00
CA PHE A 235 -5.36 -4.66 -1.51
C PHE A 235 -3.89 -4.34 -1.23
N TYR A 236 -3.47 -3.08 -1.43
CA TYR A 236 -2.13 -2.63 -1.04
C TYR A 236 -1.82 -2.98 0.41
N ILE A 237 -2.66 -2.57 1.37
CA ILE A 237 -2.44 -2.88 2.80
C ILE A 237 -2.34 -4.39 3.04
N LEU A 238 -3.27 -5.18 2.50
CA LEU A 238 -3.30 -6.62 2.73
C LEU A 238 -2.03 -7.30 2.20
N PHE A 239 -1.58 -6.94 1.00
CA PHE A 239 -0.36 -7.50 0.41
C PHE A 239 0.91 -6.98 1.07
N THR A 240 0.96 -5.73 1.55
CA THR A 240 2.05 -5.22 2.38
C THR A 240 2.15 -5.99 3.70
N CYS A 241 1.03 -6.19 4.40
CA CYS A 241 1.02 -7.02 5.61
C CYS A 241 1.51 -8.44 5.32
N ALA A 242 1.03 -9.08 4.24
CA ALA A 242 1.47 -10.42 3.87
C ALA A 242 2.96 -10.49 3.52
N PHE A 243 3.47 -9.51 2.77
CA PHE A 243 4.88 -9.43 2.40
C PHE A 243 5.78 -9.21 3.62
N HIS A 244 5.46 -8.25 4.47
CA HIS A 244 6.26 -7.92 5.65
C HIS A 244 6.21 -9.03 6.70
N TYR A 245 5.04 -9.65 6.88
CA TYR A 245 4.94 -10.81 7.74
C TYR A 245 5.79 -11.97 7.19
N SER A 246 5.82 -12.15 5.86
CA SER A 246 6.71 -13.14 5.24
C SER A 246 8.18 -12.84 5.54
N LEU A 247 8.63 -11.58 5.46
CA LEU A 247 10.02 -11.20 5.78
C LEU A 247 10.40 -11.43 7.25
N ASN A 248 9.44 -11.31 8.17
CA ASN A 248 9.68 -11.43 9.61
C ASN A 248 9.92 -12.88 10.10
N ASN A 249 9.89 -13.89 9.21
CA ASN A 249 10.02 -15.31 9.56
C ASN A 249 9.08 -15.80 10.68
N LEU A 250 8.09 -14.98 11.06
CA LEU A 250 7.04 -15.39 11.98
C LEU A 250 6.13 -16.36 11.22
N THR A 251 5.81 -17.44 11.89
CA THR A 251 5.19 -18.68 11.44
C THR A 251 3.78 -18.49 10.84
N ILE A 252 3.62 -17.83 9.69
CA ILE A 252 2.34 -17.84 8.96
C ILE A 252 2.03 -19.24 8.37
N PHE A 253 3.02 -20.13 8.24
CA PHE A 253 2.82 -21.41 7.54
C PHE A 253 2.95 -22.67 8.40
N GLY A 254 2.77 -22.56 9.72
CA GLY A 254 2.20 -23.67 10.49
C GLY A 254 0.80 -24.06 9.98
N PHE A 255 0.12 -23.18 9.23
CA PHE A 255 -1.22 -23.40 8.66
C PHE A 255 -1.25 -24.11 7.29
N PHE A 256 -0.17 -24.08 6.50
CA PHE A 256 -0.18 -24.59 5.11
C PHE A 256 0.82 -25.72 4.81
N ASP A 257 1.51 -26.28 5.82
CA ASP A 257 2.47 -27.40 5.66
C ASP A 257 3.36 -27.24 4.41
N ILE A 258 3.99 -26.06 4.29
CA ILE A 258 4.88 -25.76 3.17
C ILE A 258 6.26 -26.33 3.51
N GLU A 259 6.49 -27.59 3.12
CA GLU A 259 7.69 -28.36 3.47
C GLU A 259 8.99 -27.87 2.76
N GLU A 260 8.88 -27.09 1.68
CA GLU A 260 10.04 -26.63 0.88
C GLU A 260 10.35 -25.12 1.06
N ILE A 261 11.57 -24.80 1.50
CA ILE A 261 12.11 -23.43 1.58
C ILE A 261 12.01 -22.69 0.25
N THR A 262 12.19 -23.39 -0.87
CA THR A 262 12.07 -22.81 -2.21
C THR A 262 10.64 -22.29 -2.44
N ARG A 263 9.63 -23.06 -2.06
CA ARG A 263 8.21 -22.68 -2.19
C ARG A 263 7.87 -21.47 -1.32
N TYR A 264 8.43 -21.40 -0.11
CA TYR A 264 8.28 -20.24 0.78
C TYR A 264 8.83 -18.95 0.16
N ASN A 265 10.05 -18.97 -0.39
CA ASN A 265 10.62 -17.77 -1.03
C ASN A 265 9.79 -17.31 -2.23
N ARG A 266 9.20 -18.25 -3.01
CA ARG A 266 8.30 -17.90 -4.12
C ARG A 266 7.05 -17.16 -3.65
N ILE A 267 6.46 -17.60 -2.53
CA ILE A 267 5.26 -16.98 -1.97
C ILE A 267 5.58 -15.58 -1.41
N SER A 268 6.70 -15.43 -0.70
CA SER A 268 7.16 -14.12 -0.22
C SER A 268 7.39 -13.15 -1.39
N MET A 269 8.04 -13.63 -2.45
CA MET A 269 8.25 -12.84 -3.66
C MET A 269 6.94 -12.40 -4.32
N PHE A 270 5.98 -13.31 -4.46
CA PHE A 270 4.66 -12.99 -5.00
C PHE A 270 3.96 -11.87 -4.20
N PHE A 271 4.06 -11.89 -2.86
CA PHE A 271 3.50 -10.82 -2.04
C PHE A 271 4.21 -9.48 -2.25
N GLY A 272 5.53 -9.47 -2.46
CA GLY A 272 6.29 -8.27 -2.82
C GLY A 272 5.86 -7.69 -4.17
N GLU A 273 5.70 -8.53 -5.18
CA GLU A 273 5.22 -8.14 -6.52
C GLU A 273 3.78 -7.60 -6.46
N ALA A 274 2.90 -8.29 -5.74
CA ALA A 274 1.51 -7.87 -5.55
C ALA A 274 1.44 -6.53 -4.80
N CYS A 275 2.27 -6.33 -3.78
CA CYS A 275 2.39 -5.06 -3.07
C CYS A 275 2.73 -3.91 -4.02
N LEU A 276 3.79 -4.06 -4.82
CA LEU A 276 4.22 -3.05 -5.81
C LEU A 276 3.13 -2.79 -6.87
N PHE A 277 2.46 -3.83 -7.33
CA PHE A 277 1.36 -3.75 -8.30
C PHE A 277 0.18 -2.92 -7.75
N TRP A 278 -0.34 -3.29 -6.57
CA TRP A 278 -1.49 -2.60 -5.98
C TRP A 278 -1.15 -1.17 -5.54
N TYR A 279 0.07 -0.95 -5.04
CA TYR A 279 0.56 0.39 -4.74
C TYR A 279 0.57 1.28 -5.99
N THR A 280 1.11 0.78 -7.10
CA THR A 280 1.18 1.54 -8.35
C THR A 280 -0.21 1.91 -8.87
N LEU A 281 -1.16 0.97 -8.83
CA LEU A 281 -2.56 1.23 -9.22
C LEU A 281 -3.25 2.21 -8.28
N PHE A 282 -3.00 2.09 -6.97
CA PHE A 282 -3.50 3.03 -5.98
C PHE A 282 -3.00 4.44 -6.29
N VAL A 283 -1.68 4.65 -6.44
CA VAL A 283 -1.08 5.96 -6.72
C VAL A 283 -1.63 6.54 -8.03
N ARG A 284 -1.76 5.72 -9.07
CA ARG A 284 -2.34 6.11 -10.36
C ARG A 284 -3.76 6.65 -10.22
N SER A 285 -4.62 5.95 -9.48
CA SER A 285 -6.01 6.34 -9.26
C SER A 285 -6.14 7.53 -8.31
N PHE A 286 -5.41 7.50 -7.20
CA PHE A 286 -5.41 8.52 -6.16
C PHE A 286 -4.95 9.88 -6.69
N LEU A 287 -3.79 9.93 -7.35
CA LEU A 287 -3.24 11.16 -7.93
C LEU A 287 -3.91 11.57 -9.25
N GLN A 288 -4.85 10.77 -9.76
CA GLN A 288 -5.52 11.00 -11.05
C GLN A 288 -4.52 11.22 -12.19
N ILE A 289 -3.47 10.39 -12.28
CA ILE A 289 -2.36 10.56 -13.23
C ILE A 289 -2.88 10.70 -14.67
N LYS A 290 -3.90 9.92 -15.04
CA LYS A 290 -4.57 9.99 -16.35
C LYS A 290 -5.07 11.40 -16.71
N ASN A 291 -5.58 12.15 -15.72
CA ASN A 291 -6.15 13.48 -15.92
C ASN A 291 -5.06 14.55 -15.99
N TYR A 292 -4.06 14.50 -15.11
CA TYR A 292 -3.02 15.53 -15.02
C TYR A 292 -1.81 15.31 -15.96
N LEU A 293 -1.46 14.05 -16.24
CA LEU A 293 -0.26 13.64 -16.98
C LEU A 293 -0.54 12.43 -17.90
N PRO A 294 -1.39 12.55 -18.95
CA PRO A 294 -1.83 11.42 -19.76
C PRO A 294 -0.72 10.67 -20.52
N ARG A 295 0.39 11.34 -20.86
CA ARG A 295 1.56 10.68 -21.46
C ARG A 295 2.31 9.80 -20.45
N ILE A 296 2.40 10.27 -19.20
CA ILE A 296 3.05 9.53 -18.11
C ILE A 296 2.16 8.36 -17.66
N ASP A 297 0.83 8.50 -17.72
CA ASP A 297 -0.10 7.41 -17.44
C ASP A 297 0.19 6.17 -18.29
N LYS A 298 0.54 6.34 -19.57
CA LYS A 298 0.94 5.23 -20.46
C LYS A 298 2.21 4.54 -19.98
N VAL A 299 3.19 5.30 -19.49
CA VAL A 299 4.45 4.74 -18.93
C VAL A 299 4.15 3.95 -17.66
N VAL A 300 3.29 4.48 -16.78
CA VAL A 300 2.83 3.77 -15.57
C VAL A 300 2.12 2.46 -15.94
N ILE A 301 1.27 2.46 -16.97
CA ILE A 301 0.61 1.24 -17.44
C ILE A 301 1.62 0.22 -17.97
N VAL A 302 2.62 0.64 -18.75
CA VAL A 302 3.70 -0.25 -19.21
C VAL A 302 4.45 -0.84 -18.01
N PHE A 303 4.75 -0.03 -16.99
CA PHE A 303 5.38 -0.50 -15.76
C PHE A 303 4.52 -1.55 -15.03
N VAL A 304 3.20 -1.35 -14.96
CA VAL A 304 2.26 -2.35 -14.42
C VAL A 304 2.33 -3.67 -15.19
N PHE A 305 2.41 -3.62 -16.53
CA PHE A 305 2.60 -4.84 -17.33
C PHE A 305 3.95 -5.52 -17.06
N LEU A 306 5.02 -4.76 -16.84
CA LEU A 306 6.33 -5.32 -16.48
C LEU A 306 6.27 -6.04 -15.12
N ILE A 307 5.54 -5.51 -14.14
CA ILE A 307 5.33 -6.19 -12.85
C ILE A 307 4.61 -7.53 -13.06
N ILE A 308 3.57 -7.56 -13.89
CA ILE A 308 2.84 -8.80 -14.20
C ILE A 308 3.76 -9.81 -14.91
N ILE A 309 4.57 -9.37 -15.86
CA ILE A 309 5.53 -10.24 -16.56
C ILE A 309 6.52 -10.84 -15.55
N LEU A 310 7.08 -10.02 -14.65
CA LEU A 310 7.98 -10.49 -13.60
C LEU A 310 7.29 -11.52 -12.70
N ALA A 311 6.04 -11.26 -12.30
CA ALA A 311 5.26 -12.17 -11.47
C ALA A 311 4.94 -13.51 -12.15
N VAL A 312 4.79 -13.52 -13.47
CA VAL A 312 4.66 -14.77 -14.24
C VAL A 312 6.01 -15.47 -14.32
N MET A 313 7.11 -14.74 -14.54
CA MET A 313 8.46 -15.31 -14.57
C MET A 313 8.87 -15.91 -13.22
N SER A 314 8.51 -15.30 -12.11
CA SER A 314 8.87 -15.73 -10.74
C SER A 314 8.31 -17.11 -10.36
N ILE A 315 7.30 -17.61 -11.08
CA ILE A 315 6.75 -18.96 -10.91
C ILE A 315 7.80 -20.03 -11.24
N TRP A 316 8.59 -19.84 -12.31
CA TRP A 316 9.53 -20.85 -12.81
C TRP A 316 11.00 -20.46 -12.70
N ALA A 317 11.32 -19.18 -12.79
CA ALA A 317 12.71 -18.70 -12.82
C ALA A 317 13.42 -18.85 -11.47
N ASP A 318 14.76 -18.78 -11.51
CA ASP A 318 15.60 -18.78 -10.32
C ASP A 318 15.47 -17.44 -9.57
N MET A 319 15.40 -17.53 -8.25
CA MET A 319 15.25 -16.39 -7.34
C MET A 319 16.47 -15.48 -7.32
N THR A 320 17.64 -16.01 -7.67
CA THR A 320 18.87 -15.21 -7.83
C THR A 320 18.75 -14.17 -8.95
N ILE A 321 17.87 -14.39 -9.93
CA ILE A 321 17.63 -13.47 -11.04
C ILE A 321 16.43 -12.57 -10.74
N CYS A 322 15.31 -13.17 -10.32
CA CYS A 322 14.08 -12.43 -10.17
C CYS A 322 14.09 -11.46 -8.97
N GLY A 323 14.75 -11.83 -7.86
CA GLY A 323 14.84 -10.99 -6.66
C GLY A 323 15.48 -9.62 -6.93
N PRO A 324 16.71 -9.56 -7.47
CA PRO A 324 17.36 -8.29 -7.79
C PRO A 324 16.58 -7.41 -8.78
N ILE A 325 15.87 -8.02 -9.73
CA ILE A 325 15.00 -7.28 -10.66
C ILE A 325 13.84 -6.63 -9.90
N LEU A 326 13.20 -7.35 -8.99
CA LEU A 326 12.12 -6.82 -8.15
C LEU A 326 12.62 -5.64 -7.30
N ASP A 327 13.77 -5.78 -6.64
CA ASP A 327 14.36 -4.72 -5.81
C ASP A 327 14.66 -3.46 -6.63
N LEU A 328 15.23 -3.63 -7.84
CA LEU A 328 15.47 -2.53 -8.77
C LEU A 328 14.15 -1.87 -9.22
N MET A 329 13.10 -2.65 -9.47
CA MET A 329 11.78 -2.14 -9.83
C MET A 329 11.16 -1.35 -8.66
N ILE A 330 11.27 -1.84 -7.43
CA ILE A 330 10.80 -1.12 -6.23
C ILE A 330 11.54 0.21 -6.12
N PHE A 331 12.87 0.21 -6.16
CA PHE A 331 13.67 1.42 -6.01
C PHE A 331 13.38 2.46 -7.10
N SER A 332 13.37 2.03 -8.36
CA SER A 332 13.09 2.92 -9.49
C SER A 332 11.65 3.45 -9.46
N SER A 333 10.68 2.63 -9.04
CA SER A 333 9.28 3.05 -8.91
C SER A 333 9.07 4.09 -7.81
N THR A 334 9.75 3.96 -6.66
CA THR A 334 9.65 4.91 -5.57
C THR A 334 10.08 6.30 -6.02
N ILE A 335 11.25 6.41 -6.66
CA ILE A 335 11.75 7.68 -7.20
C ILE A 335 10.78 8.25 -8.25
N PHE A 336 10.32 7.39 -9.17
CA PHE A 336 9.44 7.80 -10.26
C PHE A 336 8.07 8.30 -9.78
N LEU A 337 7.43 7.56 -8.87
CA LEU A 337 6.11 7.90 -8.33
C LEU A 337 6.17 9.13 -7.40
N CYS A 338 7.23 9.30 -6.61
CA CYS A 338 7.47 10.54 -5.86
C CYS A 338 7.62 11.74 -6.81
N GLY A 339 8.36 11.58 -7.91
CA GLY A 339 8.48 12.61 -8.95
C GLY A 339 7.12 13.00 -9.56
N ILE A 340 6.27 12.02 -9.86
CA ILE A 340 4.90 12.27 -10.34
C ILE A 340 4.07 13.02 -9.30
N GLY A 341 4.12 12.59 -8.04
CA GLY A 341 3.45 13.25 -6.92
C GLY A 341 3.84 14.72 -6.79
N PHE A 342 5.14 15.04 -6.95
CA PHE A 342 5.64 16.40 -6.89
C PHE A 342 5.12 17.28 -8.04
N VAL A 343 5.16 16.76 -9.27
CA VAL A 343 4.65 17.48 -10.44
C VAL A 343 3.14 17.73 -10.31
N ILE A 344 2.36 16.75 -9.86
CA ILE A 344 0.91 16.88 -9.68
C ILE A 344 0.58 17.86 -8.54
N TRP A 345 1.34 17.85 -7.45
CA TRP A 345 1.19 18.83 -6.38
C TRP A 345 1.43 20.27 -6.89
N LYS A 346 2.49 20.48 -7.70
CA LYS A 346 2.76 21.78 -8.35
C LYS A 346 1.68 22.21 -9.33
N LYS A 347 0.93 21.26 -9.93
CA LYS A 347 -0.23 21.54 -10.78
C LYS A 347 -1.52 21.89 -10.00
N GLY A 348 -1.46 21.97 -8.67
CA GLY A 348 -2.56 22.46 -7.83
C GLY A 348 -3.42 21.37 -7.20
N PHE A 349 -3.11 20.08 -7.39
CA PHE A 349 -3.83 19.01 -6.69
C PHE A 349 -3.35 18.93 -5.23
N ALA A 350 -4.05 19.64 -4.34
CA ALA A 350 -3.68 19.76 -2.93
C ALA A 350 -3.48 18.42 -2.19
N PRO A 351 -4.27 17.35 -2.43
CA PRO A 351 -4.10 16.07 -1.73
C PRO A 351 -2.74 15.39 -2.01
N ALA A 352 -2.05 15.71 -3.11
CA ALA A 352 -0.73 15.13 -3.42
C ALA A 352 0.35 15.45 -2.38
N LYS A 353 0.21 16.53 -1.59
CA LYS A 353 1.17 16.86 -0.52
C LYS A 353 1.24 15.78 0.55
N PHE A 354 0.11 15.20 0.92
CA PHE A 354 0.03 14.17 1.96
C PHE A 354 0.61 12.85 1.44
N TYR A 355 0.39 12.55 0.16
CA TYR A 355 1.08 11.46 -0.52
C TYR A 355 2.60 11.62 -0.45
N LEU A 356 3.16 12.78 -0.84
CA LEU A 356 4.61 13.00 -0.78
C LEU A 356 5.17 12.83 0.63
N ILE A 357 4.49 13.35 1.64
CA ILE A 357 4.89 13.18 3.05
C ILE A 357 4.86 11.70 3.45
N SER A 358 3.85 10.94 3.01
CA SER A 358 3.72 9.52 3.33
C SER A 358 4.87 8.67 2.78
N THR A 359 5.43 9.04 1.62
CA THR A 359 6.51 8.27 0.97
C THR A 359 7.88 8.40 1.64
N ILE A 360 8.09 9.40 2.50
CA ILE A 360 9.42 9.72 3.05
C ILE A 360 9.99 8.55 3.87
N PHE A 361 9.23 8.09 4.88
CA PHE A 361 9.70 7.06 5.80
C PHE A 361 9.87 5.69 5.12
N PRO A 362 8.92 5.19 4.31
CA PRO A 362 9.10 3.96 3.53
C PRO A 362 10.29 4.02 2.57
N THR A 363 10.54 5.17 1.93
CA THR A 363 11.69 5.31 1.05
C THR A 363 13.00 5.14 1.82
N ILE A 364 13.12 5.81 2.97
CA ILE A 364 14.33 5.71 3.81
C ILE A 364 14.53 4.27 4.32
N SER A 365 13.46 3.61 4.77
CA SER A 365 13.54 2.25 5.29
C SER A 365 13.85 1.21 4.21
N VAL A 366 13.29 1.34 3.00
CA VAL A 366 13.60 0.47 1.85
C VAL A 366 15.02 0.68 1.37
N VAL A 367 15.51 1.93 1.32
CA VAL A 367 16.93 2.22 1.00
C VAL A 367 17.85 1.56 2.02
N TYR A 368 17.56 1.74 3.31
CA TYR A 368 18.32 1.09 4.38
C TYR A 368 18.29 -0.43 4.26
N TYR A 369 17.13 -1.01 3.90
CA TYR A 369 16.97 -2.44 3.64
C TYR A 369 17.78 -2.96 2.45
N THR A 370 17.77 -2.23 1.35
CA THR A 370 18.51 -2.59 0.14
C THR A 370 20.01 -2.51 0.36
N LEU A 371 20.51 -1.44 1.00
CA LEU A 371 21.93 -1.28 1.31
C LEU A 371 22.47 -2.39 2.23
N PHE A 372 21.62 -2.92 3.10
CA PHE A 372 21.95 -4.06 3.93
C PHE A 372 22.09 -5.35 3.12
N LEU A 373 21.18 -5.63 2.19
CA LEU A 373 21.28 -6.80 1.31
C LEU A 373 22.56 -6.77 0.47
N GLU A 374 22.99 -5.58 0.05
CA GLU A 374 24.25 -5.37 -0.68
C GLU A 374 25.51 -5.36 0.21
N ASN A 375 25.41 -5.72 1.50
CA ASN A 375 26.50 -5.71 2.47
C ASN A 375 27.18 -4.34 2.68
N LEU A 376 26.54 -3.24 2.29
CA LEU A 376 27.08 -1.88 2.45
C LEU A 376 26.82 -1.32 3.85
N VAL A 377 25.84 -1.85 4.57
CA VAL A 377 25.45 -1.42 5.90
C VAL A 377 25.32 -2.62 6.83
N SER A 378 25.81 -2.48 8.06
CA SER A 378 25.71 -3.52 9.09
C SER A 378 24.26 -3.75 9.51
N TYR A 379 23.89 -5.03 9.69
CA TYR A 379 22.61 -5.41 10.26
C TYR A 379 22.37 -4.74 11.61
N SER A 380 21.12 -4.37 11.86
CA SER A 380 20.63 -3.95 13.17
C SER A 380 19.43 -4.79 13.53
N SER A 381 19.36 -5.28 14.77
CA SER A 381 18.24 -6.11 15.23
C SER A 381 16.87 -5.41 15.15
N LYS A 382 16.85 -4.08 15.00
CA LYS A 382 15.64 -3.24 14.92
C LYS A 382 15.27 -2.84 13.49
N MET A 383 16.04 -3.28 12.50
CA MET A 383 15.90 -2.88 11.11
C MET A 383 14.53 -3.23 10.52
N ILE A 384 14.07 -4.47 10.70
CA ILE A 384 12.77 -4.92 10.19
C ILE A 384 11.62 -4.21 10.92
N SER A 385 11.76 -3.99 12.24
CA SER A 385 10.78 -3.19 13.00
C SER A 385 10.66 -1.76 12.50
N PHE A 386 11.77 -1.13 12.08
CA PHE A 386 11.76 0.19 11.47
C PHE A 386 11.05 0.19 10.11
N LEU A 387 11.31 -0.84 9.30
CA LEU A 387 10.60 -1.05 8.03
C LEU A 387 9.09 -1.15 8.26
N ASP A 388 8.62 -2.02 9.16
CA ASP A 388 7.19 -2.20 9.42
C ASP A 388 6.52 -0.94 9.97
N MET A 389 7.19 -0.22 10.87
CA MET A 389 6.69 1.06 11.40
C MET A 389 6.55 2.11 10.30
N SER A 390 7.48 2.15 9.34
CA SER A 390 7.45 3.12 8.24
C SER A 390 6.24 2.91 7.31
N PHE A 391 5.90 1.65 7.00
CA PHE A 391 4.72 1.30 6.20
C PHE A 391 3.41 1.46 6.97
N ALA A 392 3.42 1.22 8.29
CA ALA A 392 2.29 1.52 9.16
C ALA A 392 1.95 3.02 9.13
N LEU A 393 2.97 3.87 9.24
CA LEU A 393 2.84 5.32 9.15
C LEU A 393 2.38 5.77 7.76
N GLU A 394 2.91 5.15 6.70
CA GLU A 394 2.46 5.41 5.33
C GLU A 394 0.97 5.10 5.17
N GLY A 395 0.50 3.94 5.65
CA GLY A 395 -0.92 3.58 5.61
C GLY A 395 -1.81 4.64 6.28
N ILE A 396 -1.43 5.10 7.47
CA ILE A 396 -2.17 6.16 8.18
C ILE A 396 -2.18 7.47 7.37
N LEU A 397 -1.03 7.89 6.85
CA LEU A 397 -0.91 9.14 6.08
C LEU A 397 -1.65 9.07 4.74
N LEU A 398 -1.62 7.93 4.06
CA LEU A 398 -2.39 7.69 2.83
C LEU A 398 -3.90 7.67 3.10
N SER A 399 -4.33 7.12 4.24
CA SER A 399 -5.73 7.19 4.67
C SER A 399 -6.19 8.64 4.86
N LEU A 400 -5.36 9.48 5.50
CA LEU A 400 -5.63 10.91 5.63
C LEU A 400 -5.64 11.63 4.28
N ALA A 401 -4.71 11.27 3.38
CA ALA A 401 -4.65 11.80 2.02
C ALA A 401 -5.93 11.46 1.23
N LEU A 402 -6.44 10.24 1.37
CA LEU A 402 -7.68 9.79 0.74
C LEU A 402 -8.89 10.55 1.31
N ALA A 403 -8.93 10.75 2.62
CA ALA A 403 -9.98 11.55 3.26
C ALA A 403 -9.98 13.01 2.74
N ASP A 404 -8.82 13.62 2.55
CA ASP A 404 -8.69 14.99 1.98
C ASP A 404 -9.17 15.05 0.52
N ARG A 405 -8.79 14.05 -0.29
CA ARG A 405 -9.28 13.91 -1.68
C ARG A 405 -10.80 13.76 -1.74
N ILE A 406 -11.39 12.97 -0.87
CA ILE A 406 -12.85 12.79 -0.80
C ILE A 406 -13.54 14.10 -0.41
N ARG A 407 -13.00 14.85 0.55
CA ARG A 407 -13.53 16.16 0.94
C ARG A 407 -13.49 17.15 -0.22
N LEU A 408 -12.39 17.20 -0.95
CA LEU A 408 -12.25 18.05 -2.13
C LEU A 408 -13.30 17.73 -3.19
N LEU A 409 -13.44 16.45 -3.56
CA LEU A 409 -14.41 16.01 -4.56
C LEU A 409 -15.86 16.31 -4.16
N ARG A 410 -16.20 16.13 -2.88
CA ARG A 410 -17.54 16.49 -2.37
C ARG A 410 -17.78 17.99 -2.44
N SER A 411 -16.81 18.81 -2.07
CA SER A 411 -16.94 20.27 -2.13
C SER A 411 -17.11 20.77 -3.57
N GLU A 412 -16.40 20.19 -4.53
CA GLU A 412 -16.56 20.51 -5.95
C GLU A 412 -17.96 20.12 -6.46
N GLN A 413 -18.46 18.95 -6.04
CA GLN A 413 -19.80 18.48 -6.38
C GLN A 413 -20.90 19.37 -5.80
N GLU A 414 -20.81 19.73 -4.52
CA GLU A 414 -21.75 20.63 -3.85
C GLU A 414 -21.76 22.02 -4.51
N PHE A 415 -20.59 22.55 -4.85
CA PHE A 415 -20.48 23.83 -5.55
C PHE A 415 -21.15 23.78 -6.94
N ALA A 416 -20.88 22.73 -7.73
CA ALA A 416 -21.49 22.55 -9.04
C ALA A 416 -23.03 22.41 -8.96
N GLN A 417 -23.53 21.67 -7.98
CA GLN A 417 -24.98 21.52 -7.74
C GLN A 417 -25.62 22.85 -7.31
N GLY A 418 -24.97 23.60 -6.41
CA GLY A 418 -25.43 24.92 -5.99
C GLY A 418 -25.48 25.93 -7.15
N ALA A 419 -24.46 25.92 -8.01
CA ALA A 419 -24.42 26.77 -9.20
C ALA A 419 -25.56 26.45 -10.18
N ASN A 420 -25.86 25.17 -10.40
CA ASN A 420 -26.97 24.75 -11.27
C ASN A 420 -28.34 25.16 -10.69
N LEU A 421 -28.54 25.01 -9.38
CA LEU A 421 -29.77 25.45 -8.71
C LEU A 421 -29.96 26.98 -8.81
N ALA A 422 -28.90 27.75 -8.55
CA ALA A 422 -28.94 29.20 -8.67
C ALA A 422 -29.24 29.65 -10.11
N LYS A 423 -28.64 29.00 -11.11
CA LYS A 423 -28.93 29.25 -12.54
C LYS A 423 -30.40 28.99 -12.87
N SER A 424 -30.95 27.86 -12.41
CA SER A 424 -32.37 27.52 -12.63
C SER A 424 -33.31 28.53 -11.98
N GLN A 425 -33.05 28.91 -10.71
CA GLN A 425 -33.85 29.91 -10.00
C GLN A 425 -33.79 31.29 -10.66
N PHE A 426 -32.61 31.72 -11.10
CA PHE A 426 -32.45 33.00 -11.80
C PHE A 426 -33.28 33.03 -13.08
N LEU A 427 -33.20 31.98 -13.90
CA LEU A 427 -33.95 31.90 -15.16
C LEU A 427 -35.47 31.84 -14.91
N ALA A 428 -35.91 31.12 -13.87
CA ALA A 428 -37.31 31.09 -13.44
C ALA A 428 -37.84 32.49 -13.08
N SER A 429 -37.11 33.24 -12.26
CA SER A 429 -37.48 34.60 -11.86
C SER A 429 -37.49 35.55 -13.05
N MET A 430 -36.43 35.54 -13.88
CA MET A 430 -36.35 36.38 -15.08
C MET A 430 -37.50 36.10 -16.05
N SER A 431 -37.92 34.84 -16.20
CA SER A 431 -39.06 34.52 -17.06
C SER A 431 -40.36 35.15 -16.55
N HIS A 432 -40.63 35.12 -15.24
CA HIS A 432 -41.80 35.79 -14.67
C HIS A 432 -41.75 37.32 -14.88
N GLU A 433 -40.58 37.92 -14.72
CA GLU A 433 -40.36 39.35 -14.94
C GLU A 433 -40.47 39.76 -16.41
N ILE A 434 -40.15 38.89 -17.36
CA ILE A 434 -40.30 39.18 -18.80
C ILE A 434 -41.72 38.86 -19.30
N ARG A 435 -42.36 37.80 -18.79
CA ARG A 435 -43.72 37.41 -19.20
C ARG A 435 -44.74 38.51 -18.91
N THR A 436 -44.61 39.18 -17.78
CA THR A 436 -45.55 40.24 -17.37
C THR A 436 -45.60 41.43 -18.34
N PRO A 437 -44.48 42.11 -18.68
CA PRO A 437 -44.49 43.18 -19.68
C PRO A 437 -44.83 42.65 -21.08
N MET A 438 -44.40 41.43 -21.44
CA MET A 438 -44.73 40.86 -22.75
C MET A 438 -46.23 40.64 -22.93
N ASN A 439 -46.91 40.06 -21.94
CA ASN A 439 -48.36 39.88 -21.98
C ASN A 439 -49.10 41.23 -22.02
N ALA A 440 -48.58 42.27 -21.36
CA ALA A 440 -49.13 43.61 -21.45
C ALA A 440 -49.00 44.21 -22.86
N ILE A 441 -47.81 44.08 -23.48
CA ILE A 441 -47.56 44.54 -24.85
C ILE A 441 -48.44 43.78 -25.85
N MET A 442 -48.57 42.46 -25.71
CA MET A 442 -49.43 41.63 -26.54
C MET A 442 -50.90 42.05 -26.42
N GLY A 443 -51.39 42.26 -25.19
CA GLY A 443 -52.76 42.74 -24.96
C GLY A 443 -53.02 44.14 -25.55
N MET A 444 -52.03 45.04 -25.50
CA MET A 444 -52.13 46.35 -26.16
C MET A 444 -52.15 46.21 -27.69
N ALA A 445 -51.36 45.29 -28.24
CA ALA A 445 -51.37 44.99 -29.67
C ALA A 445 -52.72 44.40 -30.13
N ASP A 446 -53.33 43.54 -29.32
CA ASP A 446 -54.68 43.00 -29.57
C ASP A 446 -55.74 44.11 -29.59
N LEU A 447 -55.71 45.03 -28.62
CA LEU A 447 -56.61 46.18 -28.58
C LEU A 447 -56.41 47.12 -29.78
N LEU A 448 -55.16 47.37 -30.18
CA LEU A 448 -54.85 48.16 -31.37
C LEU A 448 -55.36 47.48 -32.64
N ARG A 449 -55.30 46.15 -32.72
CA ARG A 449 -55.80 45.37 -33.86
C ARG A 449 -57.31 45.53 -34.07
N GLU A 450 -58.06 45.72 -32.99
CA GLU A 450 -59.51 45.97 -33.02
C GLU A 450 -59.88 47.41 -33.39
N SER A 451 -58.91 48.33 -33.41
CA SER A 451 -59.10 49.73 -33.79
C SER A 451 -59.05 49.94 -35.32
N PRO A 452 -59.58 51.06 -35.85
CA PRO A 452 -59.48 51.37 -37.28
C PRO A 452 -58.03 51.70 -37.69
N LEU A 453 -57.29 50.69 -38.13
CA LEU A 453 -55.92 50.79 -38.63
C LEU A 453 -55.85 50.78 -40.16
N ASN A 454 -54.92 51.54 -40.73
CA ASN A 454 -54.59 51.45 -42.15
C ASN A 454 -53.78 50.15 -42.47
N LEU A 455 -53.61 49.84 -43.76
CA LEU A 455 -52.94 48.61 -44.22
C LEU A 455 -51.52 48.45 -43.66
N GLU A 456 -50.77 49.53 -43.57
CA GLU A 456 -49.38 49.53 -43.10
C GLU A 456 -49.32 49.31 -41.57
N GLN A 457 -50.19 50.00 -40.81
CA GLN A 457 -50.33 49.86 -39.37
C GLN A 457 -50.77 48.44 -38.96
N LYS A 458 -51.69 47.82 -39.70
CA LYS A 458 -52.07 46.40 -39.49
C LYS A 458 -50.87 45.47 -39.61
N LYS A 459 -50.03 45.70 -40.62
CA LYS A 459 -48.81 44.91 -40.85
C LYS A 459 -47.81 45.09 -39.69
N TYR A 460 -47.65 46.31 -39.18
CA TYR A 460 -46.79 46.56 -38.01
C TYR A 460 -47.29 45.89 -36.74
N VAL A 461 -48.59 45.97 -36.44
CA VAL A 461 -49.19 45.29 -35.27
C VAL A 461 -48.99 43.77 -35.36
N GLN A 462 -49.20 43.18 -36.53
CA GLN A 462 -48.96 41.74 -36.76
C GLN A 462 -47.49 41.35 -36.50
N ILE A 463 -46.54 42.17 -36.96
CA ILE A 463 -45.10 41.94 -36.73
C ILE A 463 -44.77 42.00 -35.23
N PHE A 464 -45.31 42.98 -34.50
CA PHE A 464 -45.10 43.08 -33.05
C PHE A 464 -45.68 41.89 -32.29
N GLN A 465 -46.89 41.44 -32.66
CA GLN A 465 -47.51 40.26 -32.05
C GLN A 465 -46.68 39.00 -32.28
N ASN A 466 -46.27 38.76 -33.53
CA ASN A 466 -45.44 37.60 -33.87
C ASN A 466 -44.09 37.64 -33.14
N ALA A 467 -43.45 38.81 -33.07
CA ALA A 467 -42.20 38.97 -32.34
C ALA A 467 -42.35 38.73 -30.83
N GLY A 468 -43.46 39.20 -30.24
CA GLY A 468 -43.75 39.00 -28.82
C GLY A 468 -44.06 37.55 -28.47
N GLN A 469 -44.84 36.86 -29.31
CA GLN A 469 -45.11 35.43 -29.16
C GLN A 469 -43.82 34.61 -29.28
N ASN A 470 -43.01 34.86 -30.31
CA ASN A 470 -41.72 34.17 -30.49
C ASN A 470 -40.78 34.36 -29.29
N LEU A 471 -40.76 35.54 -28.67
CA LEU A 471 -39.93 35.79 -27.49
C LEU A 471 -40.42 35.00 -26.27
N LEU A 472 -41.74 34.91 -26.06
CA LEU A 472 -42.32 34.11 -24.98
C LEU A 472 -42.02 32.62 -25.16
N ASP A 473 -42.11 32.12 -26.39
CA ASP A 473 -41.80 30.72 -26.72
C ASP A 473 -40.31 30.43 -26.45
N LEU A 474 -39.40 31.29 -26.93
CA LEU A 474 -37.96 31.20 -26.64
C LEU A 474 -37.64 31.17 -25.14
N ILE A 475 -38.31 32.02 -24.35
CA ILE A 475 -38.10 32.06 -22.90
C ILE A 475 -38.61 30.77 -22.23
N ASN A 476 -39.76 30.25 -22.67
CA ASN A 476 -40.30 28.99 -22.17
C ASN A 476 -39.36 27.82 -22.50
N ASP A 477 -38.78 27.79 -23.70
CA ASP A 477 -37.80 26.77 -24.10
C ASP A 477 -36.54 26.82 -23.22
N ILE A 478 -35.99 28.01 -22.96
CA ILE A 478 -34.80 28.18 -22.09
C ILE A 478 -35.10 27.74 -20.65
N LEU A 479 -36.28 28.05 -20.14
CA LEU A 479 -36.73 27.60 -18.83
C LEU A 479 -36.82 26.08 -18.74
N ASP A 480 -37.42 25.45 -19.74
CA ASP A 480 -37.59 24.00 -19.77
C ASP A 480 -36.23 23.29 -19.83
N ILE A 481 -35.29 23.77 -20.65
CA ILE A 481 -33.90 23.27 -20.66
C ILE A 481 -33.26 23.41 -19.27
N SER A 482 -33.46 24.54 -18.60
CA SER A 482 -32.86 24.79 -17.29
C SER A 482 -33.44 23.91 -16.19
N LYS A 483 -34.75 23.62 -16.25
CA LYS A 483 -35.40 22.65 -15.36
C LYS A 483 -34.93 21.23 -15.62
N ILE A 484 -34.66 20.86 -16.87
CA ILE A 484 -34.08 19.56 -17.24
C ILE A 484 -32.66 19.45 -16.64
N GLU A 485 -31.81 20.46 -16.87
CA GLU A 485 -30.43 20.49 -16.34
C GLU A 485 -30.39 20.42 -14.80
N ALA A 486 -31.37 21.01 -14.11
CA ALA A 486 -31.49 20.98 -12.65
C ALA A 486 -32.21 19.73 -12.10
N GLY A 487 -32.70 18.83 -12.95
CA GLY A 487 -33.45 17.64 -12.52
C GLY A 487 -34.82 17.94 -11.91
N GLN A 488 -35.43 19.08 -12.26
CA GLN A 488 -36.70 19.57 -11.70
C GLN A 488 -37.92 19.30 -12.60
N ILE A 489 -37.75 18.59 -13.73
CA ILE A 489 -38.89 18.13 -14.54
C ILE A 489 -39.49 16.87 -13.93
N GLU A 490 -40.75 16.97 -13.51
CA GLU A 490 -41.59 15.82 -13.20
C GLU A 490 -42.48 15.49 -14.39
N LEU A 491 -42.34 14.28 -14.93
CA LEU A 491 -43.23 13.77 -15.98
C LEU A 491 -44.54 13.29 -15.34
N ARG A 492 -45.67 13.78 -15.85
CA ARG A 492 -46.98 13.32 -15.39
C ARG A 492 -47.37 12.07 -16.16
N LYS A 493 -47.43 10.92 -15.48
CA LYS A 493 -47.86 9.66 -16.06
C LYS A 493 -49.38 9.55 -16.05
N ASN A 494 -49.99 9.78 -17.20
CA ASN A 494 -51.42 9.58 -17.43
C ASN A 494 -51.63 8.61 -18.58
N ASP A 495 -52.74 7.88 -18.56
CA ASP A 495 -53.16 7.12 -19.73
C ASP A 495 -53.72 8.10 -20.77
N PHE A 496 -53.23 8.03 -22.00
CA PHE A 496 -53.61 8.93 -23.09
C PHE A 496 -53.70 8.21 -24.43
N SER A 497 -54.53 8.72 -25.34
CA SER A 497 -54.59 8.25 -26.72
C SER A 497 -53.43 8.83 -27.52
N LEU A 498 -52.52 7.96 -27.98
CA LEU A 498 -51.41 8.36 -28.84
C LEU A 498 -51.93 8.93 -30.17
N ARG A 499 -53.01 8.33 -30.70
CA ARG A 499 -53.63 8.76 -31.95
C ARG A 499 -54.16 10.19 -31.87
N GLU A 500 -54.93 10.48 -30.83
CA GLU A 500 -55.47 11.81 -30.59
C GLU A 500 -54.36 12.85 -30.36
N THR A 501 -53.27 12.46 -29.69
CA THR A 501 -52.13 13.35 -29.42
C THR A 501 -51.40 13.72 -30.70
N ILE A 502 -51.13 12.74 -31.57
CA ILE A 502 -50.49 12.95 -32.88
C ILE A 502 -51.41 13.75 -33.81
N ASP A 503 -52.70 13.43 -33.87
CA ASP A 503 -53.65 14.15 -34.72
C ASP A 503 -53.72 15.64 -34.35
N LYS A 504 -53.79 15.95 -33.05
CA LYS A 504 -53.72 17.33 -32.53
C LYS A 504 -52.41 18.03 -32.87
N ALA A 505 -51.27 17.34 -32.81
CA ALA A 505 -49.98 17.90 -33.22
C ALA A 505 -49.97 18.22 -34.73
N CYS A 506 -50.51 17.32 -35.55
CA CYS A 506 -50.61 17.49 -36.98
C CYS A 506 -51.54 18.64 -37.37
N GLU A 507 -52.67 18.85 -36.67
CA GLU A 507 -53.55 20.00 -36.90
C GLU A 507 -52.83 21.35 -36.70
N ILE A 508 -52.05 21.47 -35.62
CA ILE A 508 -51.27 22.69 -35.33
C ILE A 508 -50.22 22.93 -36.42
N LEU A 509 -49.52 21.87 -36.83
CA LEU A 509 -48.47 21.98 -37.85
C LEU A 509 -49.01 22.15 -39.28
N ALA A 510 -50.24 21.69 -39.56
CA ALA A 510 -50.85 21.79 -40.88
C ALA A 510 -51.04 23.24 -41.33
N LEU A 511 -51.41 24.13 -40.41
CA LEU A 511 -51.49 25.58 -40.67
C LEU A 511 -50.13 26.15 -41.11
N ASN A 512 -49.08 25.86 -40.35
CA ASN A 512 -47.71 26.31 -40.66
C ASN A 512 -47.17 25.70 -41.97
N ALA A 513 -47.51 24.44 -42.25
CA ALA A 513 -47.14 23.76 -43.48
C ALA A 513 -47.84 24.41 -44.69
N HIS A 514 -49.13 24.70 -44.58
CA HIS A 514 -49.92 25.34 -45.62
C HIS A 514 -49.41 26.75 -45.95
N GLU A 515 -49.09 27.57 -44.93
CA GLU A 515 -48.49 28.89 -45.12
C GLU A 515 -47.15 28.85 -45.88
N LYS A 516 -46.42 27.73 -45.76
CA LYS A 516 -45.14 27.50 -46.46
C LYS A 516 -45.30 26.73 -47.78
N GLY A 517 -46.52 26.40 -48.20
CA GLY A 517 -46.79 25.61 -49.40
C GLY A 517 -46.31 24.15 -49.31
N LEU A 518 -46.23 23.58 -48.11
CA LEU A 518 -45.78 22.22 -47.83
C LEU A 518 -46.96 21.28 -47.56
N GLU A 519 -46.87 20.04 -48.06
CA GLU A 519 -47.82 18.97 -47.77
C GLU A 519 -47.39 18.20 -46.51
N LEU A 520 -48.29 18.06 -45.53
CA LEU A 520 -48.06 17.31 -44.29
C LEU A 520 -48.95 16.06 -44.28
N LEU A 521 -48.33 14.88 -44.33
CA LEU A 521 -49.02 13.58 -44.28
C LEU A 521 -48.69 12.85 -42.97
N CYS A 522 -49.71 12.48 -42.20
CA CYS A 522 -49.56 11.65 -41.01
C CYS A 522 -50.10 10.23 -41.28
N ARG A 523 -49.30 9.20 -40.99
CA ARG A 523 -49.70 7.80 -41.15
C ARG A 523 -49.22 6.97 -39.96
N MET A 524 -50.17 6.48 -39.16
CA MET A 524 -49.91 5.48 -38.12
C MET A 524 -50.23 4.08 -38.62
N ARG A 525 -49.35 3.12 -38.30
CA ARG A 525 -49.59 1.72 -38.61
C ARG A 525 -50.64 1.10 -37.66
N PRO A 526 -51.36 0.05 -38.07
CA PRO A 526 -52.40 -0.59 -37.26
C PRO A 526 -51.87 -1.29 -35.99
N ASP A 527 -50.58 -1.64 -35.96
CA ASP A 527 -49.92 -2.33 -34.85
C ASP A 527 -49.42 -1.38 -33.74
N VAL A 528 -49.61 -0.07 -33.90
CA VAL A 528 -49.27 0.91 -32.87
C VAL A 528 -50.37 0.91 -31.79
N PRO A 529 -50.03 0.73 -30.50
CA PRO A 529 -51.00 0.79 -29.41
C PRO A 529 -51.73 2.14 -29.34
N GLU A 530 -53.05 2.09 -29.17
CA GLU A 530 -53.87 3.30 -29.13
C GLU A 530 -53.69 4.09 -27.83
N PHE A 531 -53.57 3.39 -26.69
CA PHE A 531 -53.38 4.00 -25.37
C PHE A 531 -51.98 3.73 -24.83
N LEU A 532 -51.32 4.79 -24.34
CA LEU A 532 -50.01 4.74 -23.69
C LEU A 532 -50.06 5.41 -22.32
N ASN A 533 -49.17 5.01 -21.42
CA ASN A 533 -48.96 5.67 -20.14
C ASN A 533 -47.76 6.61 -20.22
N GLY A 534 -47.99 7.92 -20.07
CA GLY A 534 -46.94 8.92 -20.22
C GLY A 534 -47.46 10.35 -20.09
N ASP A 535 -46.64 11.33 -20.48
CA ASP A 535 -46.98 12.75 -20.43
C ASP A 535 -47.34 13.26 -21.84
N PRO A 536 -48.64 13.32 -22.22
CA PRO A 536 -49.07 13.72 -23.56
C PRO A 536 -48.72 15.18 -23.91
N ILE A 537 -48.55 16.04 -22.90
CA ILE A 537 -48.23 17.46 -23.12
C ILE A 537 -46.77 17.62 -23.53
N ARG A 538 -45.87 16.83 -22.94
CA ARG A 538 -44.45 16.83 -23.31
C ARG A 538 -44.15 16.05 -24.58
N LEU A 539 -45.00 15.07 -24.93
CA LEU A 539 -44.86 14.28 -26.16
C LEU A 539 -45.32 15.05 -27.41
N ARG A 540 -46.38 15.85 -27.29
CA ARG A 540 -46.92 16.71 -28.34
C ARG A 540 -46.01 17.91 -28.57
#